data_AF-A0A6V2VLZ9-F1
#
_entry.id   AF-A0A6V2VLZ9-F1
#
_cell.length_a   1.000
_cell.length_b   1.000
_cell.length_c   1.000
_cell.angle_alpha   90.00
_cell.angle_beta   90.00
_cell.angle_gamma   90.00
#
_symmetry.space_group_name_H-M   'P 1'
#
loop_
_entity.id
_entity.type
_entity.pdbx_description
1 polymer ?
#
loop_
_entity_poly.entity_id
_entity_poly.type
_entity_poly.pdbx_seq_one_letter_code
_entity_poly.pdbx_strand_id
1 'polypeptide(L)'
;MAVQALFEASMYIFVLVFAPAIVAAAPAAAREGLPFGKVFSCFMAACAVGSATFSLCSAKGLRAEAFLLPVLLGAAGALYLASSPPAATMLQRALSMSHKPLYLVFCFAAFEAAVGVYFPAVGGLRAAYLPGAQRGAIMALTRVPLNLLVIAVALARDRLGDTGALRCAAAAQLLAAAALASLWARGGAAGKGEAPAAKDKGLAASPAMSTLSRAKKAD
;
A
#
# COMPACT_ATOMS: atom_id res chain seq x y z
N MET A 1 -3.78 -3.76 9.81
CA MET A 1 -4.87 -4.62 9.29
C MET A 1 -5.81 -3.87 8.38
N ALA A 2 -6.39 -2.72 8.79
CA ALA A 2 -7.29 -1.92 7.93
C ALA A 2 -6.70 -1.52 6.55
N VAL A 3 -5.41 -1.14 6.51
CA VAL A 3 -4.72 -0.79 5.24
C VAL A 3 -4.61 -1.97 4.29
N GLN A 4 -4.23 -3.14 4.82
CA GLN A 4 -4.10 -4.38 4.03
C GLN A 4 -5.44 -4.77 3.40
N ALA A 5 -6.45 -4.74 4.24
CA ALA A 5 -7.84 -4.99 3.96
C ALA A 5 -8.42 -4.10 2.83
N LEU A 6 -8.26 -2.78 2.94
CA LEU A 6 -8.68 -1.82 1.91
C LEU A 6 -7.91 -2.01 0.60
N PHE A 7 -6.66 -2.46 0.68
CA PHE A 7 -5.87 -2.77 -0.51
C PHE A 7 -6.38 -4.02 -1.24
N GLU A 8 -6.53 -5.13 -0.53
CA GLU A 8 -7.10 -6.38 -1.07
C GLU A 8 -8.48 -6.10 -1.70
N ALA A 9 -9.33 -5.28 -1.07
CA ALA A 9 -10.62 -4.86 -1.60
C ALA A 9 -10.52 -4.20 -2.99
N SER A 10 -9.65 -3.21 -3.13
CA SER A 10 -9.46 -2.50 -4.41
C SER A 10 -8.92 -3.41 -5.51
N MET A 11 -8.08 -4.40 -5.16
CA MET A 11 -7.54 -5.38 -6.09
C MET A 11 -8.67 -6.26 -6.65
N TYR A 12 -9.60 -6.73 -5.82
CA TYR A 12 -10.76 -7.47 -6.29
C TYR A 12 -11.67 -6.63 -7.20
N ILE A 13 -11.93 -5.37 -6.84
CA ILE A 13 -12.72 -4.47 -7.69
C ILE A 13 -12.01 -4.26 -9.04
N PHE A 14 -10.69 -4.09 -9.04
CA PHE A 14 -9.89 -3.97 -10.25
C PHE A 14 -10.04 -5.19 -11.17
N VAL A 15 -9.88 -6.42 -10.64
CA VAL A 15 -10.01 -7.66 -11.42
C VAL A 15 -11.41 -7.80 -12.04
N LEU A 16 -12.44 -7.31 -11.35
CA LEU A 16 -13.81 -7.32 -11.83
C LEU A 16 -14.10 -6.29 -12.92
N VAL A 17 -13.33 -5.19 -12.98
CA VAL A 17 -13.62 -4.02 -13.83
C VAL A 17 -12.64 -3.86 -15.00
N PHE A 18 -11.40 -4.36 -14.91
CA PHE A 18 -10.38 -4.06 -15.93
C PHE A 18 -10.80 -4.53 -17.33
N ALA A 19 -11.32 -5.75 -17.46
CA ALA A 19 -11.72 -6.32 -18.74
C ALA A 19 -12.89 -5.55 -19.37
N PRO A 20 -14.05 -5.37 -18.70
CA PRO A 20 -15.15 -4.59 -19.27
C PRO A 20 -14.77 -3.13 -19.53
N ALA A 21 -13.92 -2.51 -18.69
CA ALA A 21 -13.43 -1.15 -18.92
C ALA A 21 -12.61 -1.02 -20.23
N ILE A 22 -11.76 -2.01 -20.53
CA ILE A 22 -10.98 -2.04 -21.78
C ILE A 22 -11.90 -2.24 -23.00
N VAL A 23 -12.88 -3.14 -22.91
CA VAL A 23 -13.87 -3.36 -24.00
C VAL A 23 -14.69 -2.10 -24.26
N ALA A 24 -15.13 -1.41 -23.20
CA ALA A 24 -15.91 -0.18 -23.30
C ALA A 24 -15.11 0.96 -23.95
N ALA A 25 -13.80 1.05 -23.67
CA ALA A 25 -12.92 2.05 -24.23
C ALA A 25 -12.42 1.75 -25.65
N ALA A 26 -12.53 0.50 -26.10
CA ALA A 26 -12.13 0.09 -27.44
C ALA A 26 -13.14 0.56 -28.51
N PRO A 27 -12.67 0.92 -29.73
CA PRO A 27 -13.54 1.18 -30.87
C PRO A 27 -14.46 -0.02 -31.14
N ALA A 28 -15.71 0.24 -31.56
CA ALA A 28 -16.70 -0.82 -31.79
C ALA A 28 -16.18 -1.92 -32.76
N ALA A 29 -15.46 -1.52 -33.80
CA ALA A 29 -14.86 -2.43 -34.79
C ALA A 29 -13.73 -3.33 -34.24
N ALA A 30 -13.17 -3.03 -33.06
CA ALA A 30 -12.03 -3.75 -32.49
C ALA A 30 -12.39 -4.60 -31.26
N ARG A 31 -13.66 -4.62 -30.83
CA ARG A 31 -14.08 -5.27 -29.58
C ARG A 31 -13.92 -6.79 -29.58
N GLU A 32 -14.08 -7.44 -30.73
CA GLU A 32 -14.00 -8.91 -30.85
C GLU A 32 -12.55 -9.45 -30.93
N GLY A 33 -11.57 -8.58 -31.19
CA GLY A 33 -10.16 -8.95 -31.41
C GLY A 33 -9.17 -8.42 -30.38
N LEU A 34 -9.64 -8.01 -29.20
CA LEU A 34 -8.77 -7.42 -28.18
C LEU A 34 -7.73 -8.43 -27.68
N PRO A 35 -6.42 -8.11 -27.74
CA PRO A 35 -5.37 -9.04 -27.34
C PRO A 35 -5.20 -9.07 -25.81
N PHE A 36 -6.20 -9.58 -25.08
CA PHE A 36 -6.20 -9.66 -23.62
C PHE A 36 -4.99 -10.40 -23.06
N GLY A 37 -4.48 -11.42 -23.77
CA GLY A 37 -3.25 -12.10 -23.37
C GLY A 37 -2.04 -11.16 -23.27
N LYS A 38 -1.89 -10.21 -24.21
CA LYS A 38 -0.80 -9.22 -24.17
C LYS A 38 -0.99 -8.25 -23.01
N VAL A 39 -2.22 -7.78 -22.79
CA VAL A 39 -2.55 -6.88 -21.67
C VAL A 39 -2.23 -7.54 -20.33
N PHE A 40 -2.65 -8.79 -20.15
CA PHE A 40 -2.38 -9.55 -18.94
C PHE A 40 -0.88 -9.80 -18.72
N SER A 41 -0.13 -10.12 -19.78
CA SER A 41 1.32 -10.23 -19.69
C SER A 41 1.99 -8.91 -19.28
N CYS A 42 1.49 -7.77 -19.76
CA CYS A 42 1.98 -6.46 -19.30
C CYS A 42 1.72 -6.23 -17.80
N PHE A 43 0.56 -6.65 -17.29
CA PHE A 43 0.24 -6.57 -15.85
C PHE A 43 1.18 -7.44 -15.01
N MET A 44 1.44 -8.67 -15.44
CA MET A 44 2.39 -9.55 -14.76
C MET A 44 3.81 -9.00 -14.78
N ALA A 45 4.25 -8.43 -15.90
CA ALA A 45 5.54 -7.76 -16.00
C ALA A 45 5.63 -6.53 -15.06
N ALA A 46 4.59 -5.70 -15.01
CA ALA A 46 4.53 -4.55 -14.10
C ALA A 46 4.58 -4.99 -12.63
N CYS A 47 3.86 -6.05 -12.26
CA CYS A 47 3.89 -6.63 -10.93
C CYS A 47 5.30 -7.13 -10.57
N ALA A 48 5.99 -7.83 -11.48
CA ALA A 48 7.37 -8.27 -11.28
C ALA A 48 8.34 -7.09 -11.07
N VAL A 49 8.19 -6.01 -11.86
CA VAL A 49 8.97 -4.77 -11.69
C VAL A 49 8.71 -4.14 -10.32
N GLY A 50 7.45 -4.13 -9.86
CA GLY A 50 7.08 -3.68 -8.52
C GLY A 50 7.78 -4.47 -7.42
N SER A 51 7.73 -5.80 -7.49
CA SER A 51 8.41 -6.66 -6.50
C SER A 51 9.93 -6.46 -6.50
N ALA A 52 10.56 -6.35 -7.69
CA ALA A 52 11.99 -6.06 -7.78
C ALA A 52 12.36 -4.69 -7.18
N THR A 53 11.50 -3.68 -7.40
CA THR A 53 11.67 -2.36 -6.79
C THR A 53 11.64 -2.45 -5.27
N PHE A 54 10.69 -3.21 -4.70
CA PHE A 54 10.64 -3.46 -3.26
C PHE A 54 11.92 -4.14 -2.75
N SER A 55 12.41 -5.19 -3.44
CA SER A 55 13.63 -5.90 -3.04
C SER A 55 14.86 -4.99 -3.03
N LEU A 56 15.04 -4.15 -4.06
CA LEU A 56 16.14 -3.18 -4.14
C LEU A 56 16.07 -2.13 -3.03
N CYS A 57 14.87 -1.64 -2.78
CA CYS A 57 14.58 -0.67 -1.72
C CYS A 57 14.79 -1.24 -0.32
N SER A 58 14.35 -2.48 -0.09
CA SER A 58 14.55 -3.20 1.17
C SER A 58 16.02 -3.52 1.41
N ALA A 59 16.79 -3.84 0.36
CA ALA A 59 18.24 -4.07 0.47
C ALA A 59 19.01 -2.81 0.90
N LYS A 60 18.47 -1.62 0.62
CA LYS A 60 19.02 -0.32 1.07
C LYS A 60 18.63 0.05 2.51
N GLY A 61 17.94 -0.83 3.24
CA GLY A 61 17.58 -0.62 4.65
C GLY A 61 16.39 0.31 4.89
N LEU A 62 15.61 0.63 3.84
CA LEU A 62 14.40 1.42 4.00
C LEU A 62 13.28 0.56 4.61
N ARG A 63 12.60 1.11 5.61
CA ARG A 63 11.48 0.45 6.31
C ARG A 63 10.28 0.25 5.38
N ALA A 64 9.64 -0.93 5.46
CA ALA A 64 8.49 -1.30 4.62
C ALA A 64 7.32 -0.32 4.75
N GLU A 65 7.16 0.28 5.93
CA GLU A 65 6.12 1.27 6.22
C GLU A 65 6.31 2.57 5.42
N ALA A 66 7.56 2.96 5.13
CA ALA A 66 7.86 4.16 4.35
C ALA A 66 7.50 3.99 2.87
N PHE A 67 7.48 2.75 2.37
CA PHE A 67 7.05 2.45 1.00
C PHE A 67 5.55 2.32 0.86
N LEU A 68 4.86 1.89 1.93
CA LEU A 68 3.43 1.63 1.84
C LEU A 68 2.64 2.90 1.50
N LEU A 69 2.98 4.04 2.10
CA LEU A 69 2.26 5.30 1.85
C LEU A 69 2.34 5.80 0.40
N PRO A 70 3.52 5.96 -0.22
CA PRO A 70 3.61 6.38 -1.63
C PRO A 70 2.99 5.35 -2.58
N VAL A 71 3.07 4.05 -2.26
CA VAL A 71 2.44 2.98 -3.05
C VAL A 71 0.91 3.10 -3.02
N LEU A 72 0.31 3.32 -1.85
CA LEU A 72 -1.14 3.51 -1.70
C LEU A 72 -1.63 4.77 -2.43
N LEU A 73 -0.87 5.87 -2.35
CA LEU A 73 -1.20 7.10 -3.07
C LEU A 73 -1.05 6.93 -4.59
N GLY A 74 -0.01 6.23 -5.04
CA GLY A 74 0.19 5.89 -6.44
C GLY A 74 -0.94 5.00 -6.98
N ALA A 75 -1.35 3.99 -6.22
CA ALA A 75 -2.48 3.12 -6.56
C ALA A 75 -3.80 3.89 -6.63
N ALA A 76 -4.08 4.77 -5.65
CA ALA A 76 -5.24 5.65 -5.68
C ALA A 76 -5.25 6.55 -6.93
N GLY A 77 -4.11 7.18 -7.22
CA GLY A 77 -3.93 8.03 -8.39
C GLY A 77 -4.15 7.28 -9.70
N ALA A 78 -3.56 6.09 -9.84
CA ALA A 78 -3.71 5.25 -11.02
C ALA A 78 -5.17 4.87 -11.30
N LEU A 79 -5.92 4.45 -10.27
CA LEU A 79 -7.33 4.11 -10.38
C LEU A 79 -8.22 5.33 -10.65
N TYR A 80 -7.92 6.47 -10.01
CA TYR A 80 -8.64 7.73 -10.27
C TYR A 80 -8.43 8.21 -11.71
N LEU A 81 -7.19 8.15 -12.19
CA LEU A 81 -6.83 8.50 -13.58
C LEU A 81 -7.50 7.57 -14.59
N ALA A 82 -7.63 6.27 -14.27
CA ALA A 82 -8.39 5.31 -15.10
C ALA A 82 -9.90 5.62 -15.14
N SER A 83 -10.47 6.20 -14.08
CA SER A 83 -11.87 6.63 -14.04
C SER A 83 -12.12 7.98 -14.71
N SER A 84 -11.09 8.83 -14.85
CA SER A 84 -11.26 10.18 -15.35
C SER A 84 -11.51 10.21 -16.86
N PRO A 85 -12.35 11.14 -17.38
CA PRO A 85 -12.56 11.25 -18.81
C PRO A 85 -11.25 11.65 -19.52
N PRO A 86 -10.92 11.04 -20.68
CA PRO A 86 -9.65 11.22 -21.38
C PRO A 86 -9.36 12.65 -21.84
N ALA A 87 -10.37 13.53 -21.87
CA ALA A 87 -10.21 14.95 -22.18
C ALA A 87 -9.73 15.79 -20.98
N ALA A 88 -9.81 15.28 -19.75
CA ALA A 88 -9.58 16.05 -18.53
C ALA A 88 -8.18 15.88 -17.92
N THR A 89 -7.40 14.88 -18.34
CA THR A 89 -6.08 14.64 -17.73
C THR A 89 -4.95 15.24 -18.56
N MET A 90 -4.29 16.23 -17.97
CA MET A 90 -3.04 16.81 -18.49
C MET A 90 -1.99 15.72 -18.77
N LEU A 91 -2.03 14.62 -18.02
CA LEU A 91 -1.16 13.46 -18.17
C LEU A 91 -1.35 12.72 -19.51
N GLN A 92 -2.59 12.54 -20.00
CA GLN A 92 -2.81 11.91 -21.31
C GLN A 92 -2.26 12.79 -22.44
N ARG A 93 -2.40 14.12 -22.29
CA ARG A 93 -1.86 15.10 -23.23
C ARG A 93 -0.33 15.16 -23.18
N ALA A 94 0.26 15.01 -22.00
CA ALA A 94 1.72 14.96 -21.80
C ALA A 94 2.35 13.67 -22.34
N LEU A 95 1.66 12.53 -22.21
CA LEU A 95 2.12 11.23 -22.70
C LEU A 95 1.84 11.00 -24.19
N SER A 96 1.21 11.95 -24.89
CA SER A 96 0.84 11.83 -26.31
C SER A 96 0.07 10.56 -26.65
N MET A 97 -0.69 10.02 -25.69
CA MET A 97 -1.45 8.79 -25.87
C MET A 97 -2.80 9.10 -26.53
N SER A 98 -2.83 9.11 -27.86
CA SER A 98 -4.05 9.35 -28.65
C SER A 98 -5.09 8.22 -28.53
N HIS A 99 -4.68 7.01 -28.12
CA HIS A 99 -5.58 5.86 -28.00
C HIS A 99 -6.06 5.65 -26.56
N LYS A 100 -7.37 5.86 -26.33
CA LYS A 100 -8.07 5.61 -25.05
C LYS A 100 -7.76 4.25 -24.39
N PRO A 101 -7.76 3.10 -25.10
CA PRO A 101 -7.49 1.81 -24.45
C PRO A 101 -6.03 1.67 -23.99
N LEU A 102 -5.06 2.26 -24.69
CA LEU A 102 -3.65 2.22 -24.27
C LEU A 102 -3.42 3.02 -22.98
N TYR A 103 -4.08 4.18 -22.85
CA TYR A 103 -4.02 4.97 -21.62
C TYR A 103 -4.59 4.20 -20.41
N LEU A 104 -5.72 3.50 -20.58
CA LEU A 104 -6.27 2.66 -19.52
C LEU A 104 -5.34 1.52 -19.12
N VAL A 105 -4.76 0.82 -20.11
CA VAL A 105 -3.80 -0.26 -19.84
C VAL A 105 -2.57 0.28 -19.10
N PHE A 106 -2.11 1.49 -19.42
CA PHE A 106 -1.02 2.14 -18.69
C PHE A 106 -1.39 2.42 -17.21
N CYS A 107 -2.57 2.99 -16.96
CA CYS A 107 -3.05 3.23 -15.59
C CYS A 107 -3.21 1.92 -14.80
N PHE A 108 -3.75 0.87 -15.42
CA PHE A 108 -3.88 -0.45 -14.80
C PHE A 108 -2.53 -1.12 -14.55
N ALA A 109 -1.57 -0.99 -15.45
CA ALA A 109 -0.21 -1.48 -15.25
C ALA A 109 0.49 -0.74 -14.09
N ALA A 110 0.28 0.57 -13.93
CA ALA A 110 0.80 1.32 -12.79
C ALA A 110 0.18 0.85 -11.46
N PHE A 111 -1.11 0.54 -11.45
CA PHE A 111 -1.76 -0.09 -10.29
C PHE A 111 -1.17 -1.47 -9.99
N GLU A 112 -0.91 -2.31 -11.00
CA GLU A 112 -0.29 -3.62 -10.81
C GLU A 112 1.17 -3.55 -10.33
N ALA A 113 1.93 -2.54 -10.75
CA ALA A 113 3.24 -2.29 -10.16
C ALA A 113 3.13 -1.99 -8.65
N ALA A 114 2.11 -1.25 -8.22
CA ALA A 114 1.84 -1.00 -6.80
C ALA A 114 1.45 -2.29 -6.05
N VAL A 115 0.66 -3.18 -6.68
CA VAL A 115 0.35 -4.51 -6.16
C VAL A 115 1.61 -5.36 -5.99
N GLY A 116 2.52 -5.32 -6.96
CA GLY A 116 3.81 -6.01 -6.91
C GLY A 116 4.73 -5.55 -5.76
N VAL A 117 4.65 -4.28 -5.36
CA VAL A 117 5.35 -3.77 -4.17
C VAL A 117 4.63 -4.17 -2.87
N TYR A 118 3.29 -4.16 -2.91
CA TYR A 118 2.45 -4.42 -1.74
C TYR A 118 2.60 -5.85 -1.19
N PHE A 119 2.62 -6.87 -2.06
CA PHE A 119 2.71 -8.27 -1.64
C PHE A 119 3.93 -8.58 -0.75
N PRO A 120 5.18 -8.26 -1.17
CA PRO A 120 6.35 -8.52 -0.34
C PRO A 120 6.38 -7.61 0.91
N ALA A 121 5.88 -6.37 0.83
CA ALA A 121 5.80 -5.47 1.98
C ALA A 121 4.88 -6.02 3.09
N VAL A 122 3.68 -6.47 2.73
CA VAL A 122 2.74 -7.07 3.69
C VAL A 122 3.28 -8.41 4.21
N GLY A 123 3.94 -9.20 3.37
CA GLY A 123 4.61 -10.43 3.80
C GLY A 123 5.63 -10.19 4.91
N GLY A 124 6.50 -9.20 4.74
CA GLY A 124 7.49 -8.80 5.75
C GLY A 124 6.85 -8.25 7.04
N LEU A 125 5.84 -7.37 6.91
CA LEU A 125 5.14 -6.80 8.07
C LEU A 125 4.42 -7.88 8.90
N ARG A 126 3.78 -8.86 8.25
CA ARG A 126 3.14 -9.97 8.96
C ARG A 126 4.15 -10.81 9.73
N ALA A 127 5.35 -11.02 9.17
CA ALA A 127 6.44 -11.76 9.80
C ALA A 127 7.03 -11.03 11.03
N ALA A 128 7.10 -9.70 10.99
CA ALA A 128 7.64 -8.89 12.08
C ALA A 128 6.65 -8.64 13.23
N TYR A 129 5.38 -8.33 12.92
CA TYR A 129 4.46 -7.74 13.91
C TYR A 129 3.48 -8.70 14.59
N LEU A 130 3.22 -9.89 14.04
CA LEU A 130 2.23 -10.79 14.65
C LEU A 130 2.91 -11.94 15.43
N PRO A 131 2.56 -12.21 16.68
CA PRO A 131 3.02 -13.42 17.39
C PRO A 131 2.41 -14.69 16.77
N GLY A 132 3.21 -15.76 16.62
CA GLY A 132 2.81 -16.98 15.90
C GLY A 132 1.49 -17.63 16.36
N ALA A 133 1.15 -17.52 17.64
CA ALA A 133 0.00 -18.20 18.23
C ALA A 133 -1.38 -17.56 17.94
N GLN A 134 -1.43 -16.25 17.64
CA GLN A 134 -2.70 -15.52 17.45
C GLN A 134 -2.84 -14.91 16.04
N ARG A 135 -1.83 -15.13 15.18
CA ARG A 135 -1.78 -14.68 13.78
C ARG A 135 -3.07 -14.98 13.02
N GLY A 136 -3.51 -16.24 13.05
CA GLY A 136 -4.67 -16.71 12.30
C GLY A 136 -5.98 -16.07 12.78
N ALA A 137 -6.19 -16.02 14.10
CA ALA A 137 -7.41 -15.49 14.69
C ALA A 137 -7.58 -13.98 14.44
N ILE A 138 -6.52 -13.18 14.61
CA ILE A 138 -6.57 -11.73 14.40
C ILE A 138 -6.78 -11.39 12.92
N MET A 139 -6.15 -12.15 12.00
CA MET A 139 -6.36 -11.97 10.56
C MET A 139 -7.76 -12.41 10.10
N ALA A 140 -8.33 -13.45 10.72
CA ALA A 140 -9.68 -13.91 10.41
C ALA A 140 -10.76 -12.95 10.94
N LEU A 141 -10.62 -12.48 12.18
CA LEU A 141 -11.61 -11.60 12.82
C LEU A 141 -11.72 -10.24 12.12
N THR A 142 -10.61 -9.72 11.60
CA THR A 142 -10.57 -8.43 10.88
C THR A 142 -11.06 -8.54 9.43
N ARG A 143 -11.14 -9.75 8.87
CA ARG A 143 -11.63 -10.00 7.50
C ARG A 143 -13.15 -9.97 7.39
N VAL A 144 -13.90 -10.37 8.42
CA VAL A 144 -15.37 -10.46 8.35
C VAL A 144 -16.06 -9.11 8.14
N PRO A 145 -15.89 -8.10 9.02
CA PRO A 145 -16.56 -6.80 8.86
C PRO A 145 -16.07 -6.04 7.62
N LEU A 146 -14.82 -6.27 7.24
CA LEU A 146 -14.24 -5.68 6.05
C LEU A 146 -14.78 -6.31 4.77
N ASN A 147 -14.75 -7.64 4.64
CA ASN A 147 -15.25 -8.32 3.45
C ASN A 147 -16.73 -8.01 3.25
N LEU A 148 -17.51 -7.81 4.32
CA LEU A 148 -18.88 -7.29 4.24
C LEU A 148 -18.95 -5.88 3.64
N LEU A 149 -18.07 -4.96 4.02
CA LEU A 149 -18.00 -3.61 3.43
C LEU A 149 -17.60 -3.68 1.94
N VAL A 150 -16.69 -4.58 1.58
CA VAL A 150 -16.27 -4.81 0.19
C VAL A 150 -17.40 -5.40 -0.64
N ILE A 151 -18.10 -6.40 -0.11
CA ILE A 151 -19.27 -7.02 -0.75
C ILE A 151 -20.38 -5.98 -0.89
N ALA A 152 -20.60 -5.11 0.08
CA ALA A 152 -21.59 -4.04 -0.03
C ALA A 152 -21.26 -3.05 -1.18
N VAL A 153 -20.00 -2.64 -1.32
CA VAL A 153 -19.55 -1.79 -2.44
C VAL A 153 -19.60 -2.54 -3.78
N ALA A 154 -19.26 -3.83 -3.78
CA ALA A 154 -19.33 -4.68 -4.96
C ALA A 154 -20.78 -4.94 -5.42
N LEU A 155 -21.72 -5.11 -4.49
CA LEU A 155 -23.16 -5.24 -4.79
C LEU A 155 -23.75 -3.90 -5.27
N ALA A 156 -23.20 -2.77 -4.81
CA ALA A 156 -23.56 -1.46 -5.33
C ALA A 156 -23.03 -1.22 -6.77
N ARG A 157 -22.11 -2.06 -7.27
CA ARG A 157 -21.53 -1.92 -8.63
C ARG A 157 -22.57 -1.88 -9.73
N ASP A 158 -23.61 -2.71 -9.66
CA ASP A 158 -24.67 -2.77 -10.65
C ASP A 158 -25.44 -1.43 -10.77
N ARG A 159 -25.33 -0.56 -9.76
CA ARG A 159 -25.90 0.80 -9.76
C ARG A 159 -24.89 1.87 -10.17
N LEU A 160 -23.58 1.63 -10.01
CA LEU A 160 -22.52 2.63 -10.19
C LEU A 160 -21.81 2.58 -11.56
N GLY A 161 -21.86 1.45 -12.26
CA GLY A 161 -21.12 1.24 -13.52
C GLY A 161 -19.60 1.13 -13.31
N ASP A 162 -18.86 0.77 -14.37
CA ASP A 162 -17.41 0.51 -14.30
C ASP A 162 -16.60 1.73 -13.83
N THR A 163 -17.00 2.93 -14.24
CA THR A 163 -16.36 4.18 -13.79
C THR A 163 -16.59 4.43 -12.30
N GLY A 164 -17.80 4.20 -11.80
CA GLY A 164 -18.11 4.36 -10.38
C GLY A 164 -17.36 3.35 -9.51
N ALA A 165 -17.24 2.10 -9.98
CA ALA A 165 -16.47 1.06 -9.30
C ALA A 165 -14.97 1.43 -9.17
N LEU A 166 -14.36 1.98 -10.22
CA LEU A 166 -12.97 2.46 -10.17
C LEU A 166 -12.80 3.64 -9.19
N ARG A 167 -13.77 4.56 -9.09
CA ARG A 167 -13.75 5.64 -8.09
C ARG A 167 -13.87 5.12 -6.67
N CYS A 168 -14.72 4.13 -6.43
CA CYS A 168 -14.84 3.47 -5.14
C CYS A 168 -13.53 2.79 -4.75
N ALA A 169 -12.87 2.10 -5.69
CA ALA A 169 -11.57 1.49 -5.46
C ALA A 169 -10.47 2.55 -5.16
N ALA A 170 -10.46 3.67 -5.88
CA ALA A 170 -9.56 4.79 -5.60
C ALA A 170 -9.82 5.43 -4.23
N ALA A 171 -11.09 5.61 -3.85
CA ALA A 171 -11.47 6.13 -2.54
C ALA A 171 -11.05 5.18 -1.41
N ALA A 172 -11.21 3.87 -1.59
CA ALA A 172 -10.72 2.87 -0.64
C ALA A 172 -9.20 2.96 -0.45
N GLN A 173 -8.44 3.18 -1.52
CA GLN A 173 -6.99 3.41 -1.46
C GLN A 173 -6.61 4.70 -0.73
N LEU A 174 -7.36 5.79 -0.95
CA LEU A 174 -7.14 7.05 -0.22
C LEU A 174 -7.45 6.91 1.27
N LEU A 175 -8.51 6.18 1.63
CA LEU A 175 -8.82 5.87 3.03
C LEU A 175 -7.71 5.02 3.66
N ALA A 176 -7.14 4.07 2.92
CA ALA A 176 -6.02 3.26 3.37
C ALA A 176 -4.78 4.13 3.62
N ALA A 177 -4.47 5.05 2.70
CA ALA A 177 -3.38 6.01 2.83
C ALA A 177 -3.59 6.96 4.02
N ALA A 178 -4.80 7.49 4.20
CA ALA A 178 -5.15 8.36 5.32
C ALA A 178 -5.08 7.64 6.68
N ALA A 179 -5.53 6.38 6.74
CA ALA A 179 -5.40 5.55 7.93
C ALA A 179 -3.91 5.33 8.29
N LEU A 180 -3.06 5.08 7.29
CA LEU A 180 -1.63 4.94 7.51
C LEU A 180 -0.96 6.26 7.94
N ALA A 181 -1.31 7.37 7.28
CA ALA A 181 -0.80 8.70 7.59
C ALA A 181 -1.21 9.16 9.01
N SER A 182 -2.44 8.89 9.44
CA SER A 182 -2.90 9.22 10.79
C SER A 182 -2.19 8.41 11.88
N LEU A 183 -1.81 7.16 11.59
CA LEU A 183 -0.96 6.35 12.48
C LEU A 183 0.46 6.92 12.58
N TRP A 184 1.03 7.37 11.47
CA TRP A 184 2.34 8.04 11.46
C TRP A 184 2.31 9.37 12.20
N ALA A 185 1.25 10.18 12.02
CA ALA A 185 1.07 11.42 12.76
C ALA A 185 0.96 11.18 14.27
N ARG A 186 0.25 10.12 14.68
CA ARG A 186 0.16 9.70 16.09
C ARG A 186 1.49 9.17 16.63
N GLY A 187 2.25 8.40 15.85
CA GLY A 187 3.59 7.95 16.22
C GLY A 187 4.61 9.09 16.34
N GLY A 188 4.53 10.08 15.45
CA GLY A 188 5.34 11.29 15.52
C GLY A 188 4.96 12.24 16.67
N ALA A 189 3.68 12.27 17.06
CA ALA A 189 3.21 12.98 18.24
C ALA A 189 3.68 12.30 19.54
N ALA A 190 3.70 10.96 19.59
CA ALA A 190 4.28 10.21 20.70
C ALA A 190 5.80 10.44 20.82
N GLY A 191 6.52 10.54 19.69
CA GLY A 191 7.96 10.85 19.67
C GLY A 191 8.35 12.30 20.02
N LYS A 192 7.38 13.22 20.11
CA LYS A 192 7.60 14.59 20.61
C LYS A 192 7.22 14.77 22.08
N GLY A 193 6.63 13.76 22.72
CA GLY A 193 6.21 13.78 24.12
C GLY A 193 7.25 13.27 25.13
N GLU A 194 8.32 12.62 24.67
CA GLU A 194 9.43 12.17 25.52
C GLU A 194 10.67 13.01 25.21
N ALA A 195 10.68 14.24 25.71
CA ALA A 195 11.94 14.93 25.97
C ALA A 195 12.73 14.08 26.99
N PRO A 196 14.04 13.84 26.79
CA PRO A 196 14.81 13.09 27.77
C PRO A 196 14.78 13.89 29.07
N ALA A 197 14.20 13.30 30.12
CA ALA A 197 14.32 13.82 31.47
C ALA A 197 15.80 14.10 31.72
N ALA A 198 16.11 15.37 31.97
CA ALA A 198 17.43 15.82 32.36
C ALA A 198 17.91 14.93 33.51
N LYS A 199 18.94 14.12 33.28
CA LYS A 199 19.70 13.53 34.39
C LYS A 199 20.46 14.68 35.03
N ASP A 200 19.79 15.23 36.04
CA ASP A 200 20.32 16.16 37.01
C ASP A 200 21.68 15.65 37.51
N LYS A 201 22.72 16.45 37.30
CA LYS A 201 24.03 16.25 37.90
C LYS A 201 23.93 16.74 39.35
N GLY A 202 23.26 15.94 40.17
CA GLY A 202 23.12 16.12 41.62
C GLY A 202 24.07 15.20 42.36
N LEU A 203 25.20 15.78 42.76
CA LEU A 203 26.15 15.31 43.77
C LEU A 203 25.47 14.64 44.98
N ALA A 204 25.72 13.36 45.20
CA ALA A 204 25.59 12.73 46.52
C ALA A 204 26.72 11.70 46.69
N ALA A 205 27.74 12.11 47.45
CA ALA A 205 28.82 11.28 47.90
C ALA A 205 28.33 10.26 48.95
N SER A 206 28.72 8.99 48.81
CA SER A 206 28.91 8.06 49.94
C SER A 206 29.56 6.74 49.50
N PRO A 207 30.24 6.02 50.40
CA PRO A 207 31.60 5.54 50.17
C PRO A 207 31.66 4.02 50.10
N ALA A 208 32.11 3.47 48.98
CA ALA A 208 32.33 2.03 48.83
C ALA A 208 33.63 1.72 48.06
N MET A 209 34.64 2.59 48.18
CA MET A 209 35.94 2.43 47.52
C MET A 209 37.14 2.44 48.48
N SER A 210 36.92 2.04 49.75
CA SER A 210 37.99 1.85 50.74
C SER A 210 38.34 0.39 51.02
N THR A 211 37.66 -0.60 50.42
CA THR A 211 37.88 -2.02 50.72
C THR A 211 38.65 -2.81 49.65
N LEU A 212 38.93 -2.22 48.48
CA LEU A 212 39.64 -2.91 47.39
C LEU A 212 41.13 -2.55 47.25
N SER A 213 41.65 -1.58 48.01
CA SER A 213 43.07 -1.22 48.00
C SER A 213 43.92 -1.97 49.05
N ARG A 214 43.30 -2.75 49.95
CA ARG A 214 44.02 -3.49 51.00
C ARG A 214 44.30 -4.97 50.70
N ALA A 215 43.86 -5.48 49.55
CA ALA A 215 44.03 -6.88 49.15
C ALA A 215 45.12 -7.13 48.09
N LYS A 216 45.96 -6.11 47.78
CA LYS A 216 47.04 -6.25 46.78
C LYS A 216 48.44 -5.94 47.33
N LYS A 217 48.64 -6.05 48.65
CA LYS A 217 49.95 -5.86 49.31
C LYS A 217 50.28 -6.89 50.39
N ALA A 218 49.70 -8.08 50.30
CA ALA A 218 50.11 -9.24 51.08
C ALA A 218 50.01 -10.45 50.16
N ASP A 219 51.11 -10.66 49.43
CA ASP A 219 51.70 -11.93 48.94
C ASP A 219 52.56 -11.67 47.70
#